data_AF-A0A2H0SMX6-F1
#
_entry.id   AF-A0A2H0SMX6-F1
#
_cell.length_a   1.000
_cell.length_b   1.000
_cell.length_c   1.000
_cell.angle_alpha   90.00
_cell.angle_beta   90.00
_cell.angle_gamma   90.00
#
_symmetry.space_group_name_H-M   'P 1'
#
loop_
_entity.id
_entity.type
_entity.pdbx_description
1 polymer ?
#
loop_
_entity_poly.entity_id
_entity_poly.type
_entity_poly.pdbx_seq_one_letter_code
_entity_poly.pdbx_strand_id
1 'polypeptide(L)'
;MSIFQSIALLFALFMLYVVNIHRRKLHLSRTEQVGWYSLWIGFVIISLFPGVLLGVTDLISFSRVFDLLIVAALMVLTTLVVTNYFLQRDNSRKLEQIIRQFALKDSDAENKPKK
;
A
#
# COMPACT_ATOMS: atom_id res chain seq x y z
N MET A 1 17.74 -18.74 16.25
CA MET A 1 17.13 -19.13 14.95
C MET A 1 15.59 -19.21 14.99
N SER A 2 14.94 -19.40 16.15
CA SER A 2 13.45 -19.46 16.24
C SER A 2 12.75 -18.10 16.47
N ILE A 3 13.36 -17.17 17.21
CA ILE A 3 12.75 -15.87 17.59
C ILE A 3 12.33 -15.04 16.37
N PHE A 4 13.18 -14.95 15.34
CA PHE A 4 12.86 -14.17 14.13
C PHE A 4 11.65 -14.72 13.38
N GLN A 5 11.51 -16.04 13.30
CA GLN A 5 10.35 -16.69 12.68
C GLN A 5 9.09 -16.48 13.51
N SER A 6 9.18 -16.57 14.84
CA SER A 6 8.04 -16.30 15.73
C SER A 6 7.56 -14.85 15.65
N ILE A 7 8.48 -13.88 15.60
CA ILE A 7 8.15 -12.45 15.45
C ILE A 7 7.56 -12.19 14.07
N ALA A 8 8.14 -12.75 13.01
CA ALA A 8 7.64 -12.58 11.64
C ALA A 8 6.24 -13.21 11.47
N LEU A 9 5.99 -14.36 12.08
CA LEU A 9 4.68 -15.01 12.06
C LEU A 9 3.62 -14.17 12.80
N LEU A 10 3.95 -13.66 13.99
CA LEU A 10 3.07 -12.76 14.74
C LEU A 10 2.77 -11.49 13.94
N PHE A 11 3.79 -10.92 13.30
CA PHE A 11 3.64 -9.74 12.46
C PHE A 11 2.77 -9.99 11.23
N ALA A 12 2.94 -11.13 10.55
CA ALA A 12 2.09 -11.51 9.42
C ALA A 12 0.63 -11.72 9.84
N LEU A 13 0.38 -12.38 10.98
CA LEU A 13 -0.98 -12.55 11.51
C LEU A 13 -1.61 -11.21 11.88
N PHE A 14 -0.85 -10.32 12.51
CA PHE A 14 -1.28 -8.96 12.81
C PHE A 14 -1.62 -8.19 11.54
N MET A 15 -0.79 -8.29 10.50
CA MET A 15 -1.04 -7.60 9.23
C MET A 15 -2.23 -8.17 8.45
N LEU A 16 -2.44 -9.49 8.47
CA LEU A 16 -3.67 -10.10 7.93
C LEU A 16 -4.93 -9.60 8.66
N TYR A 17 -4.84 -9.40 9.99
CA TYR A 17 -5.92 -8.81 10.77
C TYR A 17 -6.16 -7.33 10.39
N VAL A 18 -5.10 -6.54 10.21
CA VAL A 18 -5.19 -5.14 9.76
C VAL A 18 -5.86 -5.02 8.38
N VAL A 19 -5.51 -5.90 7.43
CA VAL A 19 -6.16 -5.96 6.10
C VAL A 19 -7.66 -6.25 6.27
N ASN A 20 -8.02 -7.14 7.17
CA ASN A 20 -9.42 -7.52 7.44
C ASN A 20 -10.22 -6.37 8.11
N ILE A 21 -9.57 -5.57 8.96
CA ILE A 21 -10.17 -4.33 9.51
C ILE A 21 -10.41 -3.30 8.41
N HIS A 22 -9.40 -3.07 7.57
CA HIS A 22 -9.50 -2.10 6.48
C HIS A 22 -10.56 -2.52 5.44
N ARG A 23 -10.73 -3.83 5.22
CA ARG A 23 -11.82 -4.41 4.42
C ARG A 23 -13.21 -3.92 4.85
N ARG A 24 -13.45 -3.76 6.17
CA ARG A 24 -14.75 -3.31 6.69
C ARG A 24 -14.92 -1.79 6.67
N LYS A 25 -13.84 -1.01 6.66
CA LYS A 25 -13.91 0.46 6.81
C LYS A 25 -13.73 1.26 5.51
N LEU A 26 -13.10 0.71 4.47
CA LEU A 26 -12.56 1.55 3.37
C LEU A 26 -13.06 1.26 1.96
N HIS A 27 -14.12 0.45 1.74
CA HIS A 27 -14.61 0.10 0.40
C HIS A 27 -13.47 -0.33 -0.57
N LEU A 28 -12.43 -0.98 -0.03
CA LEU A 28 -11.28 -1.42 -0.82
C LEU A 28 -11.72 -2.31 -1.97
N SER A 29 -11.22 -2.02 -3.17
CA SER A 29 -11.49 -2.81 -4.35
C SER A 29 -11.07 -4.26 -4.13
N ARG A 30 -11.81 -5.20 -4.72
CA ARG A 30 -11.49 -6.64 -4.66
C ARG A 30 -10.07 -6.92 -5.15
N THR A 31 -9.53 -6.11 -6.07
CA THR A 31 -8.16 -6.22 -6.57
C THR A 31 -7.11 -5.85 -5.52
N GLU A 32 -7.32 -4.77 -4.77
CA GLU A 32 -6.40 -4.32 -3.71
C GLU A 32 -6.34 -5.35 -2.57
N GLN A 33 -7.50 -5.94 -2.23
CA GLN A 33 -7.57 -7.00 -1.21
C GLN A 33 -6.72 -8.21 -1.60
N VAL A 34 -6.87 -8.72 -2.83
CA VAL A 34 -6.10 -9.86 -3.33
C VAL A 34 -4.60 -9.52 -3.37
N GLY A 35 -4.24 -8.30 -3.77
CA GLY A 35 -2.86 -7.83 -3.73
C GLY A 35 -2.24 -7.88 -2.33
N TRP A 36 -2.94 -7.34 -1.33
CA TRP A 36 -2.49 -7.37 0.06
C TRP A 36 -2.40 -8.79 0.63
N TYR A 37 -3.39 -9.65 0.37
CA TYR A 37 -3.34 -11.04 0.79
C TYR A 37 -2.17 -11.79 0.15
N SER A 38 -1.93 -11.60 -1.15
CA SER A 38 -0.80 -12.21 -1.86
C SER A 38 0.56 -11.76 -1.29
N LEU A 39 0.69 -10.47 -0.94
CA LEU A 39 1.90 -9.91 -0.34
C LEU A 39 2.18 -10.53 1.03
N TRP A 40 1.17 -10.60 1.91
CA TRP A 40 1.34 -11.17 3.26
C TRP A 40 1.54 -12.68 3.23
N ILE A 41 0.85 -13.41 2.36
CA ILE A 41 1.04 -14.85 2.19
C ILE A 41 2.45 -15.13 1.64
N GLY A 42 2.91 -14.36 0.65
CA GLY A 42 4.28 -14.46 0.15
C GLY A 42 5.32 -14.19 1.23
N PHE A 43 5.10 -13.18 2.07
CA PHE A 43 5.97 -12.87 3.21
C PHE A 43 6.04 -14.02 4.22
N VAL A 44 4.91 -14.67 4.54
CA VAL A 44 4.87 -15.86 5.42
C VAL A 44 5.68 -17.01 4.83
N ILE A 45 5.51 -17.30 3.54
CA ILE A 45 6.23 -18.39 2.86
C ILE A 45 7.74 -18.13 2.90
N ILE A 46 8.17 -16.92 2.57
CA ILE A 46 9.58 -16.52 2.60
C ILE A 46 10.16 -16.61 4.03
N SER A 47 9.38 -16.23 5.04
CA SER A 47 9.81 -16.27 6.44
C SER A 47 9.96 -17.71 6.97
N LEU A 48 9.05 -18.61 6.59
CA LEU A 48 9.08 -20.02 7.00
C LEU A 48 10.14 -20.82 6.24
N PHE A 49 10.37 -20.50 4.97
CA PHE A 49 11.31 -21.21 4.10
C PHE A 49 12.33 -20.24 3.49
N PRO A 50 13.31 -19.75 4.27
CA PRO A 50 14.38 -18.90 3.75
C PRO A 50 15.23 -19.61 2.68
N GLY A 51 15.20 -20.95 2.66
CA GLY A 51 15.89 -21.78 1.66
C GLY A 51 15.41 -21.58 0.22
N VAL A 52 14.18 -21.09 0.01
CA VAL A 52 13.65 -20.80 -1.34
C VAL A 52 14.40 -19.63 -1.98
N LEU A 53 14.96 -18.73 -1.17
CA LEU A 53 15.71 -17.56 -1.63
C LEU A 53 17.22 -17.80 -1.72
N LEU A 54 17.75 -18.94 -1.27
CA LEU A 54 19.19 -19.22 -1.33
C LEU A 54 19.72 -19.20 -2.78
N GLY A 55 18.94 -19.72 -3.73
CA GLY A 55 19.28 -19.66 -5.16
C GLY A 55 19.27 -18.24 -5.73
N VAL A 56 18.55 -17.30 -5.12
CA VAL A 56 18.49 -15.90 -5.55
C VAL A 56 19.59 -15.07 -4.87
N THR A 57 19.91 -15.35 -3.60
CA THR A 57 20.97 -14.63 -2.87
C THR A 57 22.36 -14.89 -3.46
N ASP A 58 22.61 -16.09 -3.99
CA ASP A 58 23.88 -16.42 -4.65
C ASP A 58 24.06 -15.68 -5.98
N LEU A 59 22.98 -15.39 -6.72
CA LEU A 59 23.05 -14.58 -7.95
C LEU A 59 23.30 -13.09 -7.68
N ILE A 60 22.81 -12.57 -6.55
CA ILE A 60 22.81 -11.12 -6.24
C ILE A 60 23.92 -10.78 -5.23
N SER A 61 24.80 -11.73 -4.87
CA SER A 61 25.91 -11.54 -3.92
C SER A 61 25.47 -11.04 -2.53
N PHE A 62 24.22 -11.31 -2.13
CA PHE A 62 23.74 -10.94 -0.80
C PHE A 62 24.18 -12.00 0.21
N SER A 63 24.99 -11.58 1.19
CA SER A 63 25.50 -12.46 2.25
C SER A 63 24.39 -13.02 3.15
N ARG A 64 23.23 -12.37 3.21
CA ARG A 64 22.10 -12.77 4.08
C ARG A 64 20.75 -12.55 3.39
N VAL A 65 19.86 -13.55 3.47
CA VAL A 65 18.46 -13.48 2.99
C VAL A 65 17.69 -12.31 3.61
N PHE A 66 18.04 -11.95 4.84
CA PHE A 66 17.44 -10.82 5.55
C PHE A 66 17.72 -9.47 4.88
N ASP A 67 18.93 -9.26 4.36
CA ASP A 67 19.31 -8.00 3.71
C ASP A 67 18.51 -7.81 2.41
N LEU A 68 18.33 -8.90 1.65
CA LEU A 68 17.48 -8.92 0.45
C LEU A 68 16.02 -8.60 0.78
N LEU A 69 15.49 -9.12 1.90
CA LEU A 69 14.14 -8.81 2.35
C LEU A 69 13.96 -7.35 2.74
N ILE A 70 14.94 -6.75 3.43
CA ILE A 70 14.89 -5.32 3.78
C ILE A 70 14.88 -4.46 2.53
N VAL A 71 15.77 -4.74 1.57
CA VAL A 71 15.84 -3.98 0.32
C VAL A 71 14.52 -4.10 -0.45
N ALA A 72 13.96 -5.31 -0.58
CA ALA A 72 12.66 -5.51 -1.22
C ALA A 72 11.53 -4.76 -0.50
N ALA A 73 11.50 -4.81 0.83
CA ALA A 73 10.51 -4.07 1.63
C ALA A 73 10.62 -2.56 1.43
N LEU A 74 11.85 -2.02 1.40
CA LEU A 74 12.09 -0.61 1.12
C LEU A 74 11.64 -0.22 -0.29
N MET A 75 11.96 -1.02 -1.32
CA MET A 75 11.51 -0.75 -2.69
C MET A 75 9.98 -0.69 -2.79
N VAL A 76 9.27 -1.64 -2.17
CA VAL A 76 7.80 -1.66 -2.14
C VAL A 76 7.27 -0.45 -1.38
N LEU A 77 7.82 -0.14 -0.20
CA LEU A 77 7.43 1.02 0.61
C LEU A 77 7.61 2.33 -0.16
N THR A 78 8.77 2.55 -0.76
CA THR A 78 9.04 3.76 -1.54
C THR A 78 8.07 3.87 -2.70
N THR A 79 7.82 2.79 -3.43
CA THR A 79 6.86 2.79 -4.55
C THR A 79 5.45 3.16 -4.09
N LEU A 80 4.99 2.58 -2.97
CA LEU A 80 3.68 2.88 -2.39
C LEU A 80 3.58 4.33 -1.94
N VAL A 81 4.59 4.85 -1.23
CA VAL A 81 4.62 6.24 -0.76
C VAL A 81 4.59 7.21 -1.94
N VAL A 82 5.41 6.97 -2.95
CA VAL A 82 5.47 7.81 -4.15
C VAL A 82 4.15 7.78 -4.92
N THR A 83 3.58 6.59 -5.12
CA THR A 83 2.28 6.44 -5.79
C THR A 83 1.16 7.13 -5.01
N ASN A 84 1.16 6.98 -3.68
CA ASN A 84 0.20 7.65 -2.81
C ASN A 84 0.33 9.17 -2.89
N TYR A 85 1.56 9.70 -2.87
CA TYR A 85 1.82 11.13 -3.02
C TYR A 85 1.24 11.68 -4.33
N PHE A 86 1.49 11.00 -5.46
CA PHE A 86 0.93 11.43 -6.75
C PHE A 86 -0.59 11.36 -6.77
N LEU A 87 -1.18 10.27 -6.28
CA LEU A 87 -2.64 10.11 -6.21
C LEU A 87 -3.29 11.18 -5.32
N GLN A 88 -2.67 11.49 -4.18
CA GLN A 88 -3.14 12.53 -3.28
C GLN A 88 -3.07 13.91 -3.94
N ARG A 89 -1.99 14.20 -4.66
CA ARG A 89 -1.82 15.48 -5.38
C ARG A 89 -2.87 15.66 -6.47
N ASP A 90 -3.17 14.61 -7.22
CA ASP A 90 -4.21 14.62 -8.25
C ASP A 90 -5.61 14.77 -7.64
N ASN A 91 -5.88 14.09 -6.52
CA ASN A 91 -7.14 14.25 -5.79
C ASN A 91 -7.33 15.67 -5.28
N SER A 92 -6.28 16.30 -4.73
CA SER A 92 -6.34 17.71 -4.31
C SER A 92 -6.66 18.65 -5.47
N ARG A 93 -6.04 18.45 -6.64
CA ARG A 93 -6.31 19.26 -7.85
C ARG A 93 -7.75 19.10 -8.34
N LYS A 94 -8.26 17.88 -8.37
CA LYS A 94 -9.66 17.61 -8.76
C LYS A 94 -10.64 18.26 -7.79
N LEU A 95 -10.38 18.17 -6.49
CA LEU A 95 -11.20 18.81 -5.46
C LEU A 95 -11.22 20.33 -5.65
N GLU A 96 -10.07 20.96 -5.92
CA GLU A 96 -9.97 22.40 -6.19
C GLU A 96 -10.79 22.80 -7.41
N GLN A 97 -10.70 22.04 -8.51
CA GLN A 97 -11.50 22.29 -9.71
C GLN A 97 -13.00 22.19 -9.44
N ILE A 98 -13.43 21.19 -8.67
CA ILE A 98 -14.83 20.99 -8.29
C ILE A 98 -15.32 22.17 -7.45
N ILE A 99 -14.58 22.57 -6.41
CA ILE A 99 -14.93 23.71 -5.56
C ILE A 99 -14.99 25.01 -6.38
N ARG A 100 -14.05 25.22 -7.30
CA ARG A 100 -14.05 26.38 -8.19
C ARG A 100 -15.28 26.43 -9.09
N GLN A 101 -15.69 25.28 -9.64
CA GLN A 101 -16.92 25.20 -10.45
C GLN A 101 -18.17 25.51 -9.63
N PHE A 102 -18.25 25.01 -8.38
CA PHE A 102 -19.35 25.35 -7.48
C PHE A 102 -19.40 26.84 -7.17
N ALA A 103 -18.26 27.46 -6.81
CA ALA A 103 -18.20 28.88 -6.49
C ALA A 103 -18.61 29.78 -7.67
N LEU A 104 -18.15 29.47 -8.89
CA LEU A 104 -18.52 30.22 -10.09
C LEU A 104 -20.02 30.09 -10.40
N LYS A 105 -20.56 28.87 -10.28
CA LYS A 105 -21.98 28.60 -10.52
C LYS A 105 -22.89 29.34 -9.53
N ASP A 106 -22.49 29.43 -8.26
CA ASP A 106 -23.24 30.16 -7.24
C ASP A 106 -23.18 31.67 -7.51
N SER A 107 -22.02 32.22 -7.91
CA SER A 107 -21.92 33.64 -8.29
C SER A 107 -22.72 34.01 -9.54
N ASP A 108 -22.84 33.10 -10.51
CA ASP A 108 -23.65 33.29 -11.71
C ASP A 108 -25.15 33.17 -11.42
N ALA A 109 -25.54 32.39 -10.40
CA ALA A 109 -26.92 32.27 -9.96
C ALA A 109 -27.41 33.52 -9.21
N GLU A 110 -26.53 34.19 -8.47
CA GLU A 110 -26.83 35.44 -7.76
C GLU A 110 -26.93 36.66 -8.70
N ASN A 111 -26.21 36.65 -9.83
CA ASN A 111 -26.22 37.73 -10.82
C ASN A 111 -27.37 37.67 -11.84
N LYS A 112 -28.29 36.70 -11.76
CA LYS A 112 -29.47 36.69 -12.63
C LYS A 112 -30.45 37.78 -12.17
N PRO A 113 -30.87 38.72 -13.04
CA PRO A 113 -31.83 39.74 -12.68
C PRO A 113 -33.12 39.07 -12.22
N LYS A 114 -33.53 39.36 -10.98
CA LYS A 114 -34.86 39.04 -10.48
C LYS A 114 -35.88 39.67 -11.44
N LYS A 115 -36.56 38.83 -12.23
CA LYS A 115 -37.74 39.22 -13.00
C LYS A 115 -38.89 39.55 -12.05
#